data_AF-A0A7C3LGD6-F1
#
_entry.id   AF-A0A7C3LGD6-F1
#
_cell.length_a   1.000
_cell.length_b   1.000
_cell.length_c   1.000
_cell.angle_alpha   90.00
_cell.angle_beta   90.00
_cell.angle_gamma   90.00
#
_symmetry.space_group_name_H-M   'P 1'
#
loop_
_entity.id
_entity.type
_entity.pdbx_description
1 polymer ?
#
loop_
_entity_poly.entity_id
_entity_poly.type
_entity_poly.pdbx_seq_one_letter_code
_entity_poly.pdbx_strand_id
1 'polypeptide(L)'
;MIPLYRDAHFTFKFADDRIIPRFHLEGVEAGRRISVFKLDTATNERLGRIATATVGEGGWVDLPEPIIVRAGEGFVAVPEVDNS
;
A
#
# COMPACT_ATOMS: atom_id res chain seq x y z
N MET A 1 26.34 -11.05 -6.83
CA MET A 1 25.35 -11.10 -5.74
C MET A 1 24.05 -10.61 -6.34
N ILE A 2 23.09 -11.50 -6.57
CA ILE A 2 21.84 -11.16 -7.26
C ILE A 2 20.92 -10.54 -6.20
N PRO A 3 20.37 -9.33 -6.38
CA PRO A 3 19.31 -8.88 -5.52
C PRO A 3 18.13 -9.82 -5.77
N LEU A 4 17.76 -10.60 -4.75
CA LEU A 4 16.45 -11.23 -4.68
C LEU A 4 15.44 -10.09 -4.54
N TYR A 5 15.06 -9.47 -5.66
CA TYR A 5 13.98 -8.49 -5.69
C TYR A 5 12.73 -9.19 -5.17
N ARG A 6 12.43 -8.99 -3.88
CA ARG A 6 11.11 -9.26 -3.34
C ARG A 6 10.29 -8.06 -3.79
N ASP A 7 9.27 -8.31 -4.59
CA ASP A 7 8.18 -7.34 -4.72
C ASP A 7 7.77 -6.92 -3.31
N ALA A 8 8.08 -5.67 -2.96
CA ALA A 8 7.82 -5.14 -1.65
C ALA A 8 6.31 -4.98 -1.52
N HIS A 9 5.70 -5.69 -0.58
CA HIS A 9 4.27 -5.58 -0.33
C HIS A 9 4.09 -5.16 1.12
N PHE A 10 3.41 -4.02 1.32
CA PHE A 10 3.23 -3.42 2.63
C PHE A 10 1.79 -3.62 3.07
N THR A 11 1.60 -4.45 4.08
CA THR A 11 0.28 -4.84 4.58
C THR A 11 -0.10 -4.02 5.80
N PHE A 12 -1.29 -3.41 5.77
CA PHE A 12 -1.86 -2.64 6.86
C PHE A 12 -3.15 -3.31 7.32
N LYS A 13 -3.26 -3.61 8.61
CA LYS A 13 -4.45 -4.19 9.25
C LYS A 13 -4.83 -3.35 10.46
N PHE A 14 -6.12 -3.14 10.66
CA PHE A 14 -6.62 -2.30 11.74
C PHE A 14 -7.65 -3.06 12.57
N ALA A 15 -7.55 -2.96 13.90
CA ALA A 15 -8.51 -3.57 14.82
C ALA A 15 -9.81 -2.76 14.94
N ASP A 16 -9.76 -1.48 14.57
CA ASP A 16 -10.88 -0.53 14.64
C ASP A 16 -11.10 0.11 13.27
N ASP A 17 -12.26 0.74 13.10
CA ASP A 17 -12.54 1.59 11.95
C ASP A 17 -11.54 2.76 11.87
N ARG A 18 -10.97 2.98 10.69
CA ARG A 18 -10.01 4.06 10.43
C ARG A 18 -10.29 4.73 9.10
N ILE A 19 -10.10 6.05 9.07
CA ILE A 19 -9.97 6.83 7.86
C ILE A 19 -8.48 7.08 7.65
N ILE A 20 -7.94 6.62 6.53
CA ILE A 20 -6.51 6.66 6.23
C ILE A 20 -6.29 7.67 5.10
N PRO A 21 -5.90 8.92 5.41
CA PRO A 21 -5.57 9.91 4.40
C PRO A 21 -4.15 9.73 3.83
N ARG A 22 -3.24 9.15 4.64
CA ARG A 22 -1.85 8.93 4.29
C ARG A 22 -1.21 7.80 5.08
N PHE A 23 -0.13 7.22 4.57
CA PHE A 23 0.67 6.19 5.26
C PHE A 23 2.14 6.25 4.82
N HIS A 24 3.02 5.56 5.53
CA HIS A 24 4.46 5.54 5.26
C HIS A 24 4.89 4.18 4.71
N LEU A 25 5.72 4.20 3.67
CA LEU A 25 6.36 3.04 3.06
C LEU A 25 7.87 3.12 3.26
N GLU A 26 8.42 2.21 4.06
CA GLU A 26 9.86 2.17 4.31
C GLU A 26 10.61 1.63 3.09
N GLY A 27 11.67 2.32 2.67
CA GLY A 27 12.55 1.87 1.59
C GLY A 27 11.96 1.99 0.18
N VAL A 28 10.84 2.69 0.00
CA VAL A 28 10.30 3.01 -1.33
C VAL A 28 10.70 4.44 -1.69
N GLU A 29 11.32 4.60 -2.86
CA GLU A 29 11.81 5.89 -3.34
C GLU A 29 10.66 6.86 -3.65
N ALA A 30 10.89 8.14 -3.39
CA ALA A 30 9.98 9.20 -3.79
C ALA A 30 9.83 9.24 -5.33
N GLY A 31 8.64 9.57 -5.81
CA GLY A 31 8.28 9.52 -7.23
C GLY A 31 7.81 8.15 -7.72
N ARG A 32 8.02 7.07 -6.95
CA ARG A 32 7.53 5.74 -7.32
C ARG A 32 6.01 5.68 -7.24
N ARG A 33 5.36 5.15 -8.29
CA ARG A 33 3.92 4.87 -8.26
C ARG A 33 3.64 3.60 -7.47
N ILE A 34 2.53 3.62 -6.75
CA ILE A 34 2.03 2.46 -6.01
C ILE A 34 0.58 2.18 -6.40
N SER A 35 0.21 0.91 -6.28
CA SER A 35 -1.16 0.45 -6.32
C SER A 35 -1.57 -0.05 -4.93
N VAL A 36 -2.74 0.37 -4.46
CA VAL A 36 -3.31 -0.04 -3.17
C VAL A 36 -4.49 -0.96 -3.42
N PHE A 37 -4.47 -2.14 -2.81
CA PHE A 37 -5.50 -3.17 -2.96
C PHE A 37 -6.19 -3.42 -1.63
N LYS A 38 -7.49 -3.69 -1.67
CA LYS A 38 -8.19 -4.22 -0.49
C LYS A 38 -7.63 -5.61 -0.19
N LEU A 39 -7.48 -5.93 1.10
CA LEU A 39 -7.03 -7.23 1.56
C LEU A 39 -8.21 -8.00 2.17
N ASP A 40 -8.40 -9.25 1.74
CA ASP A 40 -9.18 -10.20 2.52
C ASP A 40 -8.32 -10.64 3.72
N THR A 41 -8.75 -10.29 4.93
CA THR A 41 -7.96 -10.57 6.14
C THR A 41 -8.04 -12.01 6.61
N ALA A 42 -9.02 -12.79 6.14
CA ALA A 42 -9.17 -14.22 6.44
C ALA A 42 -8.22 -15.06 5.57
N THR A 43 -8.06 -14.72 4.29
CA THR A 43 -7.21 -15.47 3.35
C THR A 43 -5.85 -14.81 3.10
N ASN A 44 -5.68 -13.54 3.47
CA ASN A 44 -4.58 -12.66 3.05
C ASN A 44 -4.49 -12.47 1.52
N GLU A 45 -5.57 -12.71 0.79
CA GLU A 45 -5.62 -12.47 -0.65
C GLU A 45 -5.86 -10.99 -0.96
N ARG A 46 -5.27 -10.53 -2.08
CA ARG A 46 -5.52 -9.20 -2.61
C ARG A 46 -6.80 -9.23 -3.41
N LEU A 47 -7.74 -8.39 -3.03
CA LEU A 47 -8.96 -8.15 -3.77
C LEU A 47 -8.71 -7.03 -4.81
N GLY A 48 -9.77 -6.32 -5.19
CA GLY A 48 -9.68 -5.21 -6.15
C GLY A 48 -8.74 -4.10 -5.71
N ARG A 49 -8.10 -3.45 -6.69
CA ARG A 49 -7.38 -2.19 -6.51
C ARG A 49 -8.37 -1.09 -6.11
N ILE A 50 -8.07 -0.41 -5.01
CA ILE A 50 -8.93 0.64 -4.45
C ILE A 50 -8.33 2.04 -4.62
N ALA A 51 -7.01 2.16 -4.77
CA ALA A 51 -6.37 3.45 -5.04
C ALA A 51 -5.04 3.28 -5.79
N THR A 52 -4.58 4.37 -6.40
CA THR A 52 -3.22 4.55 -6.90
C THR A 52 -2.68 5.86 -6.36
N ALA A 53 -1.40 5.87 -5.98
CA ALA A 53 -0.76 7.07 -5.46
C ALA A 53 0.73 7.07 -5.80
N THR A 54 1.38 8.20 -5.56
CA THR A 54 2.82 8.36 -5.73
C THR A 54 3.45 8.53 -4.35
N VAL A 55 4.57 7.85 -4.12
CA VAL A 55 5.35 8.03 -2.91
C VAL A 55 6.00 9.42 -2.94
N GLY A 56 5.78 10.20 -1.90
CA GLY A 56 6.41 11.49 -1.67
C GLY A 56 7.70 11.37 -0.87
N GLU A 57 8.18 12.52 -0.42
CA GLU A 57 9.43 12.62 0.34
C GLU A 57 9.42 11.76 1.61
N GLY A 58 10.54 11.10 1.87
CA GLY A 58 10.72 10.25 3.05
C GLY A 58 9.74 9.08 3.13
N GLY A 59 9.23 8.57 2.00
CA GLY A 59 8.38 7.37 1.97
C GLY A 59 6.90 7.62 2.30
N TRP A 60 6.48 8.88 2.51
CA TRP A 60 5.08 9.20 2.78
C TRP A 60 4.23 9.13 1.52
N VAL A 61 3.06 8.53 1.64
CA VAL A 61 2.07 8.44 0.57
C VAL A 61 0.84 9.20 1.01
N ASP A 62 0.55 10.30 0.33
CA ASP A 62 -0.71 11.02 0.48
C ASP A 62 -1.71 10.50 -0.56
N LEU A 63 -2.89 10.10 -0.11
CA LEU A 63 -3.95 9.60 -0.98
C LEU A 63 -4.82 10.76 -1.46
N PRO A 64 -5.23 10.79 -2.74
CA PRO A 64 -6.14 11.83 -3.25
C PRO A 64 -7.52 11.76 -2.58
N GLU A 65 -7.96 10.55 -2.22
CA GLU A 65 -9.14 10.29 -1.41
C GLU A 65 -8.76 9.36 -0.24
N PRO A 66 -9.14 9.68 1.01
CA PRO A 66 -8.86 8.81 2.14
C PRO A 66 -9.50 7.43 1.98
N ILE A 67 -8.76 6.38 2.31
CA ILE A 67 -9.32 5.03 2.35
C ILE A 67 -10.02 4.81 3.70
N ILE A 68 -11.25 4.33 3.67
CA ILE A 68 -11.97 3.89 4.85
C ILE A 68 -11.68 2.40 5.04
N VAL A 69 -11.12 2.03 6.18
CA VAL A 69 -10.85 0.64 6.56
C VAL A 69 -11.71 0.30 7.76
N ARG A 70 -12.52 -0.75 7.67
CA ARG A 70 -13.32 -1.19 8.82
C ARG A 70 -12.51 -2.06 9.77
N ALA A 71 -12.98 -2.18 11.00
CA ALA A 71 -12.44 -3.08 12.00
C ALA A 71 -12.28 -4.50 11.44
N GLY A 72 -11.08 -5.06 11.55
CA GLY A 72 -10.75 -6.39 11.02
C GLY A 72 -10.48 -6.44 9.51
N GLU A 73 -10.57 -5.32 8.80
CA GLU A 73 -10.14 -5.21 7.41
C GLU A 73 -8.68 -4.72 7.29
N GLY A 74 -8.18 -4.74 6.06
CA GLY A 74 -6.86 -4.22 5.74
C GLY A 74 -6.71 -3.88 4.27
N PHE A 75 -5.57 -3.31 3.95
CA PHE A 75 -5.15 -3.07 2.57
C PHE A 75 -3.66 -3.41 2.41
N VAL A 76 -3.25 -3.58 1.16
CA VAL A 76 -1.85 -3.76 0.80
C VAL A 76 -1.43 -2.71 -0.21
N ALA A 77 -0.29 -2.07 0.04
CA ALA A 77 0.37 -1.17 -0.90
C ALA A 77 1.49 -1.93 -1.63
N VAL A 78 1.51 -1.79 -2.95
CA VAL A 78 2.47 -2.45 -3.84
C VAL A 78 3.12 -1.38 -4.70
N PRO A 79 4.45 -1.15 -4.58
CA PRO A 79 5.18 -0.36 -5.55
C PRO A 79 5.04 -1.00 -6.93
N GLU A 80 4.60 -0.22 -7.91
CA GLU A 80 4.53 -0.70 -9.28
C GLU A 80 5.94 -0.99 -9.77
N VAL A 81 6.15 -2.06 -10.53
CA VAL A 81 7.48 -2.33 -11.10
C VAL A 81 7.68 -1.38 -12.28
N ASP A 82 8.77 -0.61 -12.30
CA ASP A 82 9.16 0.10 -13.51
C ASP A 82 9.57 -0.96 -14.55
N ASN A 83 8.68 -1.23 -15.50
CA ASN A 83 8.99 -1.99 -16.70
C ASN A 83 9.75 -1.08 -17.67
N SER A 84 10.97 -0.69 -17.28
CA SER A 84 11.94 -0.02 -18.17
C SER A 84 12.88 -1.03 -18.82
#